data_AF-A0A6C0III0-F1
#
_entry.id   AF-A0A6C0III0-F1
#
_cell.length_a   1.000
_cell.length_b   1.000
_cell.length_c   1.000
_cell.angle_alpha   90.00
_cell.angle_beta   90.00
_cell.angle_gamma   90.00
#
_symmetry.space_group_name_H-M   'P 1'
#
loop_
_entity.id
_entity.type
_entity.pdbx_description
1 polymer ?
#
loop_
_entity_poly.entity_id
_entity_poly.type
_entity_poly.pdbx_seq_one_letter_code
_entity_poly.pdbx_strand_id
1 'polypeptide(L)'
;MSNIVYPRRLVMIQMGDDCMFCEHPKGVTMSRYVDLHSKLGYIYCDSCSATAAEAVKNWHEKIAYGKANYLKDKIIQVKRTSGDIETGWNIDSPVTSYDGENNETIHCYNASLDIGKWCLLEDILQLNPE
;
A
#
# COMPACT_ATOMS: atom_id res chain seq x y z
N MET A 1 -22.35 -21.74 3.24
CA MET A 1 -21.06 -22.44 3.42
C MET A 1 -19.97 -21.46 3.01
N SER A 2 -19.07 -21.09 3.92
CA SER A 2 -17.97 -20.17 3.62
C SER A 2 -16.95 -20.87 2.73
N ASN A 3 -16.63 -20.28 1.56
CA ASN A 3 -15.55 -20.75 0.72
C ASN A 3 -14.22 -20.39 1.39
N ILE A 4 -13.68 -21.33 2.16
CA ILE A 4 -12.34 -21.21 2.74
C ILE A 4 -11.33 -21.43 1.60
N VAL A 5 -10.66 -20.36 1.21
CA VAL A 5 -9.58 -20.41 0.21
C VAL A 5 -8.32 -20.95 0.89
N TYR A 6 -7.82 -22.11 0.44
CA TYR A 6 -6.55 -22.67 0.89
C TYR A 6 -5.41 -22.20 -0.03
N PRO A 7 -4.28 -21.70 0.51
CA PRO A 7 -3.16 -21.26 -0.31
C PRO A 7 -2.49 -22.44 -1.04
N ARG A 8 -2.17 -22.27 -2.33
CA ARG A 8 -1.52 -23.32 -3.16
C ARG A 8 -0.09 -23.65 -2.74
N ARG A 9 0.59 -22.74 -2.05
CA ARG A 9 1.88 -22.94 -1.37
C ARG A 9 1.91 -22.09 -0.11
N LEU A 10 2.13 -22.72 1.03
CA LEU A 10 2.43 -22.05 2.29
C LEU A 10 3.95 -22.14 2.49
N VAL A 11 4.66 -21.01 2.38
CA VAL A 11 6.08 -20.93 2.74
C VAL A 11 6.15 -20.21 4.07
N MET A 12 6.54 -20.92 5.13
CA MET A 12 6.79 -20.32 6.44
C MET A 12 8.28 -19.99 6.52
N ILE A 13 8.62 -18.71 6.41
CA ILE A 13 9.97 -18.23 6.72
C ILE A 13 9.94 -17.77 8.17
N GLN A 14 10.58 -18.54 9.06
CA GLN A 14 10.84 -18.08 10.42
C GLN A 14 12.18 -17.37 10.42
N MET A 15 12.16 -16.06 10.65
CA MET A 15 13.39 -15.31 10.92
C MET A 15 13.54 -15.21 12.44
N GLY A 16 14.75 -15.44 12.94
CA GLY A 16 15.11 -15.20 14.34
C GLY A 16 15.92 -13.92 14.42
N ASP A 17 15.78 -13.19 15.52
CA ASP A 17 16.64 -12.05 15.86
C ASP A 17 16.74 -10.97 14.75
N ASP A 18 15.62 -10.71 14.07
CA ASP A 18 15.46 -9.62 13.09
C ASP A 18 14.27 -8.72 13.48
N CYS A 19 14.51 -7.42 13.58
CA CYS A 19 13.47 -6.45 13.91
C CYS A 19 13.88 -5.07 13.39
N MET A 20 12.99 -4.42 12.65
CA MET A 20 13.20 -3.07 12.15
C MET A 20 12.98 -1.98 13.21
N PHE A 21 12.58 -2.37 14.44
CA PHE A 21 12.13 -1.47 15.50
C PHE A 21 12.99 -1.56 16.78
N CYS A 22 14.02 -2.39 16.80
CA CYS A 22 14.99 -2.46 17.90
C CYS A 22 16.33 -3.04 17.47
N GLU A 23 17.41 -2.69 18.16
CA GLU A 23 18.76 -3.18 17.87
C GLU A 23 19.05 -4.59 18.44
N HIS A 24 18.26 -5.03 19.41
CA HIS A 24 18.45 -6.31 20.10
C HIS A 24 17.15 -7.13 20.12
N PRO A 25 16.72 -7.63 18.95
CA PRO A 25 15.53 -8.47 18.86
C PRO A 25 15.70 -9.73 19.71
N LYS A 26 14.60 -10.17 20.32
CA LYS A 26 14.54 -11.40 21.12
C LYS A 26 13.31 -12.21 20.74
N GLY A 27 13.50 -13.50 20.54
CA GLY A 27 12.42 -14.46 20.32
C GLY A 27 11.95 -14.53 18.87
N VAL A 28 10.68 -14.89 18.67
CA VAL A 28 10.11 -15.06 17.34
C VAL A 28 9.90 -13.71 16.68
N THR A 29 10.24 -13.63 15.39
CA THR A 29 9.94 -12.45 14.56
C THR A 29 8.75 -12.73 13.66
N MET A 30 7.99 -11.69 13.38
CA MET A 30 6.82 -11.70 12.51
C MET A 30 7.07 -10.78 11.33
N SER A 31 6.74 -11.24 10.13
CA SER A 31 6.72 -10.40 8.92
C SER A 31 5.29 -10.04 8.57
N ARG A 32 5.04 -8.77 8.26
CA ARG A 32 3.73 -8.26 7.81
C ARG A 32 3.91 -7.43 6.56
N TYR A 33 3.05 -7.67 5.56
CA TYR A 33 2.97 -6.84 4.37
C TYR A 33 2.10 -5.62 4.61
N VAL A 34 2.54 -4.46 4.14
CA VAL A 34 1.72 -3.24 4.02
C VAL A 34 1.13 -3.11 2.62
N ASP A 35 1.80 -3.67 1.61
CA ASP A 35 1.26 -3.88 0.27
C ASP A 35 1.78 -5.23 -0.26
N LEU A 36 0.84 -6.13 -0.59
CA LEU A 36 1.15 -7.45 -1.13
C LEU A 36 1.71 -7.37 -2.55
N HIS A 37 1.31 -6.37 -3.35
CA HIS A 37 1.70 -6.28 -4.75
C HIS A 37 3.16 -5.88 -4.89
N SER A 38 3.58 -4.81 -4.20
CA SER A 38 4.98 -4.40 -4.11
C SER A 38 5.82 -5.26 -3.17
N LYS A 39 5.19 -6.17 -2.41
CA LYS A 39 5.82 -6.99 -1.35
C LYS A 39 6.49 -6.14 -0.26
N LEU A 40 6.04 -4.90 -0.10
CA LEU A 40 6.52 -4.02 0.93
C LEU A 40 5.88 -4.40 2.26
N GLY A 41 6.67 -4.35 3.31
CA GLY A 41 6.28 -4.81 4.63
C GLY A 41 7.30 -4.45 5.68
N TYR A 42 7.10 -4.98 6.87
CA TYR A 42 7.98 -4.79 8.01
C TYR A 42 8.12 -6.08 8.80
N ILE A 43 9.25 -6.19 9.49
CA ILE A 43 9.56 -7.32 10.37
C ILE A 43 9.74 -6.78 11.78
N TYR A 44 9.12 -7.45 12.75
CA TYR A 44 9.20 -7.06 14.16
C TYR A 44 9.29 -8.30 15.06
N CYS A 45 10.03 -8.18 16.16
CA CYS A 45 10.00 -9.18 17.23
C CYS A 45 8.77 -9.01 18.12
N ASP A 46 8.37 -10.05 18.84
CA ASP A 46 7.17 -10.07 19.67
C ASP A 46 7.11 -8.88 20.67
N SER A 47 8.23 -8.54 21.30
CA SER A 47 8.33 -7.40 22.23
C SER A 47 8.10 -6.03 21.58
N CYS A 48 8.29 -5.92 20.26
CA CYS A 48 8.09 -4.68 19.51
C CYS A 48 6.72 -4.60 18.83
N SER A 49 5.79 -5.53 19.08
CA SER A 49 4.49 -5.56 18.39
C SER A 49 3.69 -4.26 18.53
N ALA A 50 3.67 -3.66 19.72
CA ALA A 50 2.93 -2.40 19.95
C ALA A 50 3.60 -1.22 19.22
N THR A 51 4.92 -1.10 19.34
CA THR A 51 5.72 -0.08 18.64
C THR A 51 5.56 -0.18 17.13
N ALA A 52 5.61 -1.39 16.58
CA ALA A 52 5.42 -1.64 15.15
C ALA A 52 4.01 -1.21 14.69
N ALA A 53 2.97 -1.55 15.46
CA ALA A 53 1.59 -1.15 15.15
C ALA A 53 1.43 0.37 15.14
N GLU A 54 1.99 1.07 16.13
CA GLU A 54 1.95 2.54 16.20
C GLU A 54 2.75 3.19 15.07
N ALA A 55 3.95 2.68 14.77
CA ALA A 55 4.78 3.18 13.68
C ALA A 55 4.09 3.05 12.32
N VAL A 56 3.42 1.92 12.06
CA VAL A 56 2.67 1.69 10.81
C VAL A 56 1.46 2.61 10.72
N LYS A 57 0.74 2.82 11.83
CA LYS A 57 -0.35 3.81 11.87
C LYS A 57 0.15 5.21 11.52
N ASN A 58 1.22 5.64 12.17
CA ASN A 58 1.85 6.94 11.90
C ASN A 58 2.32 7.07 10.44
N TRP A 59 2.90 6.01 9.89
CA TRP A 59 3.31 5.97 8.48
C TRP A 59 2.11 6.10 7.54
N HIS A 60 1.03 5.36 7.79
CA HIS A 60 -0.19 5.45 6.98
C HIS A 60 -0.82 6.86 7.04
N GLU A 61 -0.81 7.46 8.22
CA GLU A 61 -1.35 8.80 8.44
C GLU A 61 -0.51 9.91 7.80
N LYS A 62 0.81 9.77 7.73
CA LYS A 62 1.71 10.88 7.39
C LYS A 62 2.51 10.70 6.10
N ILE A 63 2.69 9.47 5.63
CA ILE A 63 3.69 9.12 4.61
C ILE A 63 3.09 8.29 3.46
N ALA A 64 2.16 7.38 3.74
CA ALA A 64 1.53 6.54 2.71
C ALA A 64 0.95 7.37 1.57
N TYR A 65 0.86 6.81 0.37
CA TYR A 65 0.41 7.50 -0.85
C TYR A 65 1.30 8.67 -1.30
N GLY A 66 2.43 8.93 -0.61
CA GLY A 66 3.39 9.98 -0.97
C GLY A 66 2.73 11.36 -1.03
N LYS A 67 2.95 12.07 -2.14
CA LYS A 67 2.36 13.41 -2.37
C LYS A 67 0.83 13.39 -2.44
N ALA A 68 0.22 12.25 -2.73
CA ALA A 68 -1.24 12.10 -2.77
C ALA A 68 -1.85 11.71 -1.42
N ASN A 69 -1.12 11.78 -0.28
CA ASN A 69 -1.68 11.42 1.03
C ASN A 69 -2.96 12.20 1.38
N TYR A 70 -3.09 13.47 0.96
CA TYR A 70 -4.29 14.27 1.18
C TYR A 70 -5.53 13.77 0.42
N LEU A 71 -5.35 12.84 -0.53
CA LEU A 71 -6.40 12.17 -1.29
C LEU A 71 -6.81 10.82 -0.68
N LYS A 72 -6.15 10.38 0.40
CA LYS A 72 -6.55 9.17 1.12
C LYS A 72 -8.01 9.30 1.56
N ASP A 73 -8.79 8.25 1.33
CA ASP A 73 -10.22 8.17 1.62
C ASP A 73 -11.12 9.13 0.81
N LYS A 74 -10.60 9.85 -0.19
CA LYS A 74 -11.39 10.71 -1.08
C LYS A 74 -11.77 9.98 -2.36
N ILE A 75 -12.93 10.38 -2.93
CA ILE A 75 -13.29 10.06 -4.31
C ILE A 75 -12.50 11.00 -5.21
N ILE A 76 -11.78 10.43 -6.16
CA ILE A 76 -10.91 11.16 -7.09
C ILE A 76 -11.40 11.05 -8.54
N GLN A 77 -10.87 11.96 -9.35
CA GLN A 77 -10.96 11.96 -10.80
C GLN A 77 -9.71 11.31 -11.39
N VAL A 78 -9.87 10.54 -12.48
CA VAL A 78 -8.76 9.96 -13.23
C VAL A 78 -8.96 10.18 -14.73
N LYS A 79 -7.86 10.20 -15.48
CA LYS A 79 -7.87 10.30 -16.95
C LYS A 79 -7.79 8.92 -17.61
N ARG A 80 -8.70 8.63 -18.53
CA ARG A 80 -8.67 7.44 -19.39
C ARG A 80 -7.65 7.61 -20.52
N THR A 81 -7.26 6.50 -21.13
CA THR A 81 -6.39 6.53 -22.32
C THR A 81 -7.03 7.27 -23.49
N SER A 82 -8.37 7.33 -23.56
CA SER A 82 -9.12 8.14 -24.52
C SER A 82 -8.98 9.65 -24.31
N GLY A 83 -8.53 10.08 -23.11
CA GLY A 83 -8.49 11.48 -22.70
C GLY A 83 -9.67 11.89 -21.82
N ASP A 84 -10.71 11.08 -21.72
CA ASP A 84 -11.88 11.37 -20.89
C ASP A 84 -11.54 11.38 -19.40
N ILE A 85 -12.15 12.31 -18.66
CA ILE A 85 -12.02 12.41 -17.20
C ILE A 85 -13.22 11.72 -16.55
N GLU A 86 -12.93 10.79 -15.65
CA GLU A 86 -13.93 9.99 -14.96
C GLU A 86 -13.82 10.19 -13.44
N THR A 87 -14.96 10.20 -12.75
CA THR A 87 -15.04 10.30 -11.28
C THR A 87 -15.44 8.96 -10.66
N GLY A 88 -15.39 8.86 -9.32
CA GLY A 88 -15.80 7.63 -8.62
C GLY A 88 -14.65 6.64 -8.36
N TRP A 89 -13.40 7.11 -8.46
CA TRP A 89 -12.21 6.32 -8.19
C TRP A 89 -11.69 6.60 -6.78
N ASN A 90 -10.90 5.69 -6.21
CA ASN A 90 -10.15 5.88 -4.98
C ASN A 90 -8.70 5.45 -5.19
N ILE A 91 -7.77 6.04 -4.46
CA ILE A 91 -6.45 5.43 -4.27
C ILE A 91 -6.59 4.25 -3.30
N ASP A 92 -6.03 3.10 -3.65
CA ASP A 92 -6.23 1.85 -2.92
C ASP A 92 -4.92 1.10 -2.58
N SER A 93 -3.78 1.59 -3.08
CA SER A 93 -2.46 1.14 -2.64
C SER A 93 -1.76 2.21 -1.80
N PRO A 94 -1.29 1.90 -0.58
CA PRO A 94 -0.61 2.85 0.29
C PRO A 94 0.81 3.21 -0.18
N VAL A 95 1.27 2.64 -1.30
CA VAL A 95 2.61 2.85 -1.84
C VAL A 95 2.51 3.33 -3.28
N THR A 96 3.33 4.32 -3.64
CA THR A 96 3.60 4.68 -5.04
C THR A 96 4.66 3.75 -5.63
N SER A 97 4.65 3.60 -6.95
CA SER A 97 5.63 2.82 -7.70
C SER A 97 6.24 3.66 -8.82
N TYR A 98 7.16 3.09 -9.59
CA TYR A 98 7.74 3.73 -10.75
C TYR A 98 7.53 2.85 -11.98
N ASP A 99 7.14 3.46 -13.10
CA ASP A 99 7.03 2.76 -14.37
C ASP A 99 8.41 2.54 -15.02
N GLY A 100 8.43 1.95 -16.23
CA GLY A 100 9.68 1.70 -16.97
C GLY A 100 10.42 2.97 -17.45
N GLU A 101 9.77 4.12 -17.38
CA GLU A 101 10.32 5.44 -17.73
C GLU A 101 10.71 6.24 -16.47
N ASN A 102 10.62 5.62 -15.29
CA ASN A 102 10.89 6.22 -13.99
C ASN A 102 9.91 7.34 -13.60
N ASN A 103 8.69 7.32 -14.13
CA ASN A 103 7.60 8.19 -13.68
C ASN A 103 6.92 7.57 -12.46
N GLU A 104 6.63 8.41 -11.45
CA GLU A 104 5.93 7.96 -10.25
C GLU A 104 4.46 7.67 -10.56
N THR A 105 3.99 6.50 -10.13
CA THR A 105 2.63 6.01 -10.36
C THR A 105 1.97 5.61 -9.05
N ILE A 106 0.64 5.67 -9.04
CA ILE A 106 -0.20 5.23 -7.93
C ILE A 106 -1.33 4.35 -8.46
N HIS A 107 -1.69 3.31 -7.71
CA HIS A 107 -2.83 2.47 -8.07
C HIS A 107 -4.14 3.14 -7.63
N CYS A 108 -5.08 3.17 -8.55
CA CYS A 108 -6.44 3.66 -8.33
C CYS A 108 -7.43 2.54 -8.67
N TYR A 109 -8.52 2.47 -7.94
CA TYR A 109 -9.57 1.48 -8.14
C TYR A 109 -10.96 2.14 -8.16
N ASN A 110 -11.81 1.66 -9.05
CA ASN A 110 -13.22 2.02 -9.13
C ASN A 110 -14.07 0.81 -8.75
N ALA A 111 -14.65 0.84 -7.55
CA ALA A 111 -15.46 -0.25 -7.02
C ALA A 111 -16.77 -0.49 -7.79
N SER A 112 -17.34 0.56 -8.40
CA SER A 112 -18.62 0.43 -9.14
C SER A 112 -18.43 -0.33 -10.46
N LEU A 113 -17.24 -0.20 -11.07
CA LEU A 113 -16.89 -0.84 -12.32
C LEU A 113 -16.04 -2.11 -12.14
N ASP A 114 -15.52 -2.34 -10.93
CA ASP A 114 -14.55 -3.38 -10.60
C ASP A 114 -13.28 -3.31 -11.48
N ILE A 115 -12.68 -2.11 -11.56
CA ILE A 115 -11.50 -1.85 -12.40
C ILE A 115 -10.41 -1.19 -11.56
N GLY A 116 -9.21 -1.77 -11.59
CA GLY A 116 -7.97 -1.18 -11.08
C GLY A 116 -7.07 -0.65 -12.21
N LYS A 117 -6.34 0.43 -11.94
CA LYS A 117 -5.42 1.05 -12.91
C LYS A 117 -4.26 1.72 -12.18
N TRP A 118 -3.05 1.56 -12.72
CA TRP A 118 -1.91 2.41 -12.37
C TRP A 118 -1.99 3.72 -13.14
N CYS A 119 -1.97 4.84 -12.41
CA CYS A 119 -2.07 6.20 -12.93
C CYS A 119 -0.77 6.95 -12.63
N LEU A 120 -0.36 7.83 -13.53
CA LEU A 120 0.73 8.78 -13.25
C LEU A 120 0.33 9.65 -12.07
N LEU A 121 1.22 9.78 -11.08
CA LEU A 121 0.92 10.55 -9.87
C LEU A 121 0.71 12.02 -10.21
N GLU A 122 1.48 12.58 -11.15
CA GLU A 122 1.34 13.97 -11.58
C GLU A 122 -0.05 14.26 -12.16
N ASP A 123 -0.57 13.38 -13.02
CA ASP A 123 -1.94 13.50 -13.57
C ASP A 123 -2.98 13.48 -12.44
N ILE A 124 -2.80 12.59 -11.45
CA ILE A 124 -3.70 12.51 -10.28
C ILE A 124 -3.69 13.82 -9.49
N LEU A 125 -2.51 14.36 -9.20
CA LEU A 125 -2.35 15.62 -8.45
C LEU A 125 -2.93 16.81 -9.23
N GLN A 126 -2.77 16.84 -10.55
CA GLN A 126 -3.32 17.90 -11.40
C GLN A 126 -4.85 17.87 -11.44
N LEU A 127 -5.44 16.67 -11.53
CA LEU A 127 -6.89 16.50 -11.61
C LEU A 127 -7.59 16.67 -10.26
N ASN A 128 -6.89 16.48 -9.15
CA ASN A 128 -7.45 16.46 -7.81
C ASN A 128 -6.67 17.39 -6.87
N PRO A 129 -6.71 18.72 -7.09
CA PRO A 129 -5.96 19.65 -6.25
C PRO A 129 -6.41 19.60 -4.77
N GLU A 130 -5.53 20.05 -3.86
CA GLU A 130 -5.79 20.15 -2.41
C GLU A 130 -7.03 20.96 -2.06
#